data_AF-A0A845L4P5-F1
#
_entry.id   AF-A0A845L4P5-F1
#
_cell.length_a   1.000
_cell.length_b   1.000
_cell.length_c   1.000
_cell.angle_alpha   90.00
_cell.angle_beta   90.00
_cell.angle_gamma   90.00
#
_symmetry.space_group_name_H-M   'P 1'
#
loop_
_entity.id
_entity.type
_entity.pdbx_description
1 polymer ?
#
loop_
_entity_poly.entity_id
_entity_poly.type
_entity_poly.pdbx_seq_one_letter_code
_entity_poly.pdbx_strand_id
1 'polypeptide(L)'
;MAKVNYGRHLPAFILLFLAQEPAYGLTLLKQLEQRLPHNNADSAAVYRALQELEKSEAVESYWDTSDPGPAKKWYKISPQGFRILDDFKKDIEQRKSNIEFFLSEYAKLFSKE
;
A
#
# COMPACT_ATOMS: atom_id res chain seq x y z
N MET A 1 -16.19 -18.54 -8.31
CA MET A 1 -14.79 -18.27 -7.93
C MET A 1 -14.75 -16.94 -7.20
N ALA A 2 -14.27 -16.95 -5.96
CA ALA A 2 -14.38 -15.81 -5.04
C ALA A 2 -13.62 -14.58 -5.56
N LYS A 3 -14.27 -13.41 -5.47
CA LYS A 3 -13.69 -12.10 -5.79
C LYS A 3 -12.37 -11.96 -5.04
N VAL A 4 -11.28 -11.78 -5.77
CA VAL A 4 -9.98 -11.41 -5.22
C VAL A 4 -10.18 -10.12 -4.42
N ASN A 5 -10.16 -10.25 -3.10
CA ASN A 5 -10.31 -9.14 -2.18
C ASN A 5 -8.93 -8.49 -2.08
N TYR A 6 -8.65 -7.55 -2.97
CA TYR A 6 -7.38 -6.81 -2.95
C TYR A 6 -7.14 -6.28 -1.54
N GLY A 7 -5.93 -6.54 -1.04
CA GLY A 7 -5.62 -6.51 0.38
C GLY A 7 -6.07 -5.23 1.08
N ARG A 8 -6.71 -5.41 2.24
CA ARG A 8 -7.12 -4.35 3.19
C ARG A 8 -5.98 -3.36 3.53
N HIS A 9 -4.73 -3.67 3.19
CA HIS A 9 -3.53 -2.89 3.47
C HIS A 9 -2.85 -2.28 2.22
N LEU A 10 -3.40 -2.41 1.01
CA LEU A 10 -2.82 -1.76 -0.18
C LEU A 10 -2.63 -0.24 0.00
N PRO A 11 -3.60 0.51 0.55
CA PRO A 11 -3.40 1.93 0.86
C PRO A 11 -2.23 2.18 1.82
N ALA A 12 -1.95 1.28 2.76
CA ALA A 12 -0.83 1.42 3.69
C ALA A 12 0.52 1.38 2.96
N PHE A 13 0.69 0.46 2.01
CA PHE A 13 1.92 0.37 1.22
C PHE A 13 2.09 1.55 0.26
N ILE A 14 0.99 2.04 -0.30
CA ILE A 14 1.00 3.27 -1.11
C ILE A 14 1.48 4.45 -0.27
N LEU A 15 0.89 4.67 0.91
CA LEU A 15 1.32 5.74 1.83
C LEU A 15 2.77 5.58 2.25
N LEU A 16 3.21 4.35 2.56
CA LEU A 16 4.60 4.07 2.94
C LEU A 16 5.60 4.47 1.84
N PHE A 17 5.27 4.20 0.57
CA PHE A 17 6.13 4.59 -0.55
C PHE A 17 6.10 6.09 -0.82
N LEU A 18 4.92 6.72 -0.76
CA LEU A 18 4.79 8.17 -0.91
C LEU A 18 5.44 8.95 0.23
N ALA A 19 5.57 8.35 1.42
CA ALA A 19 6.31 8.90 2.55
C ALA A 19 7.84 8.86 2.35
N GLN A 20 8.35 7.95 1.51
CA GLN A 20 9.77 7.92 1.15
C GLN A 20 10.08 8.98 0.10
N GLU A 21 9.24 9.07 -0.93
CA GLU A 21 9.40 10.04 -2.02
C GLU A 21 8.08 10.24 -2.77
N PRO A 22 7.73 11.45 -3.22
CA PRO A 22 6.64 11.66 -4.17
C PRO A 22 6.84 10.82 -5.43
N ALA A 23 5.75 10.29 -6.00
CA ALA A 23 5.82 9.44 -7.19
C ALA A 23 4.61 9.66 -8.09
N TYR A 24 4.81 9.50 -9.41
CA TYR A 24 3.70 9.38 -10.35
C TYR A 24 3.16 7.95 -10.41
N GLY A 25 1.88 7.80 -10.75
CA GLY A 25 1.13 6.55 -10.56
C GLY A 25 1.79 5.30 -11.15
N LEU A 26 2.39 5.40 -12.34
CA LEU A 26 3.08 4.28 -12.97
C LEU A 26 4.37 3.87 -12.22
N THR A 27 5.12 4.83 -11.66
CA THR A 27 6.30 4.51 -10.84
C THR A 27 5.90 3.83 -9.54
N LEU A 28 4.82 4.30 -8.91
CA LEU A 28 4.29 3.67 -7.71
C LEU A 28 3.86 2.22 -7.97
N LEU A 29 3.20 1.95 -9.10
CA LEU A 29 2.86 0.59 -9.53
C LEU A 29 4.10 -0.29 -9.65
N LYS A 30 5.14 0.19 -10.35
CA LYS A 30 6.41 -0.54 -10.50
C LYS A 30 7.07 -0.82 -9.14
N GLN A 31 7.05 0.14 -8.22
CA GLN A 31 7.60 -0.05 -6.88
C GLN A 31 6.82 -1.13 -6.11
N LEU A 32 5.49 -1.15 -6.20
CA LEU A 32 4.66 -2.19 -5.58
C LEU A 32 4.97 -3.58 -6.18
N GLU A 33 5.10 -3.69 -7.49
CA GLU A 33 5.44 -4.94 -8.17
C GLU A 33 6.85 -5.45 -7.82
N GLN A 34 7.83 -4.55 -7.72
CA GLN A 34 9.23 -4.94 -7.53
C GLN A 34 9.64 -5.11 -6.06
N ARG A 35 9.02 -4.37 -5.14
CA ARG A 35 9.48 -4.28 -3.73
C ARG A 35 8.58 -5.02 -2.75
N LEU A 36 7.32 -5.33 -3.08
CA LEU A 36 6.45 -6.12 -2.21
C LEU A 36 6.63 -7.61 -2.51
N PRO A 37 7.05 -8.44 -1.53
CA PRO A 37 7.32 -9.87 -1.75
C PRO A 37 6.13 -10.67 -2.29
N HIS A 38 4.92 -10.29 -1.87
CA HIS A 38 3.67 -10.96 -2.24
C HIS A 38 2.63 -9.94 -2.71
N ASN A 39 2.93 -9.24 -3.81
CA ASN A 39 1.98 -8.31 -4.41
C ASN A 39 0.93 -9.02 -5.27
N ASN A 40 -0.35 -8.89 -4.89
CA ASN A 40 -1.49 -9.34 -5.69
C ASN A 40 -2.33 -8.17 -6.23
N ALA A 41 -1.87 -6.92 -6.09
CA ALA A 41 -2.58 -5.75 -6.56
C ALA A 41 -2.34 -5.53 -8.04
N ASP A 42 -3.43 -5.39 -8.81
CA ASP A 42 -3.37 -4.92 -10.19
C ASP A 42 -3.40 -3.39 -10.25
N SER A 43 -3.17 -2.85 -11.44
CA SER A 43 -3.21 -1.40 -11.68
C SER A 43 -4.55 -0.78 -11.25
N ALA A 44 -5.67 -1.46 -11.51
CA ALA A 44 -7.00 -0.98 -11.14
C ALA A 44 -7.20 -0.89 -9.62
N ALA A 45 -6.64 -1.81 -8.84
CA ALA A 45 -6.64 -1.77 -7.38
C ALA A 45 -5.78 -0.61 -6.86
N VAL A 46 -4.60 -0.40 -7.43
CA VAL A 46 -3.71 0.72 -7.05
C VAL A 46 -4.38 2.07 -7.30
N TYR A 47 -4.99 2.27 -8.48
CA TYR A 47 -5.66 3.54 -8.78
C TYR A 47 -6.92 3.76 -7.93
N ARG A 48 -7.69 2.71 -7.60
CA ARG A 48 -8.80 2.83 -6.65
C ARG A 48 -8.32 3.23 -5.26
N ALA A 49 -7.25 2.60 -4.78
CA ALA A 49 -6.64 2.96 -3.49
C ALA A 49 -6.12 4.40 -3.49
N LEU A 50 -5.48 4.86 -4.56
CA LEU A 50 -5.07 6.27 -4.71
C LEU A 50 -6.27 7.22 -4.65
N GLN A 51 -7.37 6.90 -5.35
CA GLN A 51 -8.60 7.71 -5.32
C GLN A 51 -9.20 7.77 -3.90
N GLU A 52 -9.18 6.67 -3.15
CA GLU A 52 -9.66 6.64 -1.76
C GLU A 52 -8.75 7.46 -0.82
N LEU A 53 -7.44 7.42 -1.05
CA LEU A 53 -6.48 8.22 -0.30
C LEU A 53 -6.59 9.72 -0.63
N GLU A 54 -6.87 10.09 -1.89
CA GLU A 54 -7.19 11.48 -2.26
C GLU A 54 -8.49 11.94 -1.59
N LYS A 55 -9.54 11.11 -1.59
CA LYS A 55 -10.83 11.43 -0.95
C LYS A 55 -10.74 11.59 0.57
N SER A 56 -9.80 10.90 1.21
CA SER A 56 -9.55 11.01 2.65
C SER A 56 -8.49 12.07 2.99
N GLU A 57 -8.10 12.90 2.02
CA GLU A 57 -7.07 13.94 2.14
C GLU A 57 -5.71 13.40 2.60
N ALA A 58 -5.49 12.09 2.49
CA ALA A 58 -4.24 11.43 2.86
C ALA A 58 -3.13 11.65 1.82
N VAL A 59 -3.54 11.85 0.56
CA VAL A 59 -2.65 12.06 -0.59
C VAL A 59 -3.13 13.25 -1.39
N GLU A 60 -2.20 14.11 -1.77
CA GLU A 60 -2.41 15.21 -2.71
C GLU A 60 -1.87 14.80 -4.08
N SER A 61 -2.53 15.26 -5.14
CA SER A 61 -2.04 15.08 -6.50
C SER A 61 -1.83 16.38 -7.24
N TYR A 62 -0.87 16.38 -8.14
CA TYR A 62 -0.57 17.51 -9.01
C TYR A 62 -0.15 17.00 -10.39
N TRP A 63 -0.39 17.81 -11.41
CA TRP A 63 0.05 17.53 -12.76
C TRP A 63 1.40 18.19 -12.99
N ASP A 64 2.37 17.40 -13.41
CA ASP A 64 3.66 17.90 -13.86
C ASP A 64 3.70 17.93 -15.39
N THR A 65 3.92 19.13 -15.92
CA THR A 65 3.99 19.43 -17.35
C THR A 65 5.34 20.01 -17.75
N SER A 66 6.38 19.90 -16.90
CA SER A 66 7.69 20.46 -17.20
C SER A 66 8.46 19.68 -18.27
N ASP A 67 8.16 18.39 -18.45
CA ASP A 67 8.77 17.55 -19.49
C ASP A 67 8.04 17.70 -20.84
N PRO A 68 8.73 17.59 -22.01
CA PRO A 68 8.13 17.57 -23.35
C PRO A 68 7.20 16.39 -23.67
N GLY A 69 6.70 15.67 -22.66
CA GLY A 69 5.89 14.47 -22.79
C GLY A 69 4.45 14.66 -22.31
N PRO A 70 3.63 13.58 -22.31
CA PRO A 70 2.30 13.63 -21.72
C PRO A 70 2.40 13.99 -20.24
N ALA A 71 1.51 14.87 -19.79
CA ALA A 71 1.42 15.30 -18.40
C ALA A 71 1.35 14.08 -17.47
N LYS A 72 2.19 14.05 -16.44
CA LYS A 72 2.22 12.97 -15.45
C LYS A 72 1.46 13.40 -14.20
N LYS A 73 0.52 12.59 -13.73
CA LYS A 73 -0.14 12.80 -12.44
C LYS A 73 0.78 12.28 -11.33
N TRP A 74 1.30 13.21 -10.54
CA TRP A 74 2.13 12.94 -9.37
C TRP A 74 1.29 12.91 -8.11
N TYR A 75 1.77 12.16 -7.13
CA TYR A 75 1.15 12.00 -5.81
C TYR A 75 2.17 12.30 -4.72
N LYS A 76 1.71 12.92 -3.65
CA LYS A 76 2.50 13.22 -2.45
C LYS A 76 1.66 12.96 -1.22
N ILE A 77 2.26 12.39 -0.18
CA ILE A 77 1.59 12.20 1.11
C ILE A 77 1.36 13.55 1.82
N SER A 78 0.19 13.73 2.41
CA SER A 78 -0.16 14.92 3.19
C SER A 78 0.16 14.72 4.69
N PRO A 79 0.10 15.78 5.53
CA PRO A 79 0.17 15.62 6.98
C PRO A 79 -0.90 14.68 7.55
N GLN A 80 -2.11 14.66 6.98
CA GLN A 80 -3.16 13.70 7.35
C GLN A 80 -2.79 12.28 6.92
N GLY A 81 -2.16 12.12 5.76
CA GLY A 81 -1.64 10.84 5.28
C GLY A 81 -0.61 10.23 6.22
N PHE A 82 0.28 11.03 6.82
CA PHE A 82 1.22 10.54 7.82
C PHE A 82 0.52 10.01 9.09
N ARG A 83 -0.58 10.62 9.51
CA ARG A 83 -1.38 10.12 10.66
C ARG A 83 -2.03 8.78 10.33
N ILE A 84 -2.63 8.68 9.14
CA ILE A 84 -3.23 7.44 8.65
C ILE A 84 -2.17 6.35 8.49
N LEU A 85 -0.97 6.69 8.05
CA LEU A 85 0.16 5.77 7.95
C LEU A 85 0.57 5.20 9.33
N ASP A 86 0.57 6.03 10.38
CA ASP A 86 0.83 5.57 11.75
C ASP A 86 -0.28 4.62 12.27
N ASP A 87 -1.54 4.89 11.93
CA ASP A 87 -2.65 4.01 12.28
C ASP A 87 -2.57 2.67 11.54
N PHE A 88 -2.17 2.68 10.26
CA PHE A 88 -1.87 1.45 9.54
C PHE A 88 -0.72 0.66 10.17
N LYS A 89 0.34 1.32 10.63
CA LYS A 89 1.44 0.68 11.34
C LYS A 89 0.94 -0.08 12.57
N LYS A 90 0.08 0.52 13.38
CA LYS A 90 -0.50 -0.13 14.58
C LYS A 90 -1.35 -1.35 14.20
N ASP A 91 -2.23 -1.23 13.20
CA ASP A 91 -3.07 -2.35 12.74
C ASP A 91 -2.21 -3.49 12.15
N ILE A 92 -1.16 -3.19 11.40
CA ILE A 92 -0.23 -4.18 10.84
C ILE A 92 0.52 -4.91 11.95
N GLU A 93 1.01 -4.22 12.99
CA GLU A 93 1.68 -4.85 14.13
C GLU A 93 0.76 -5.82 14.86
N GLN A 94 -0.49 -5.43 15.11
CA GLN A 94 -1.47 -6.31 15.76
C GLN A 94 -1.77 -7.55 14.93
N ARG A 95 -1.91 -7.40 13.60
CA ARG A 95 -2.13 -8.52 12.68
C ARG A 95 -0.92 -9.44 12.60
N LYS A 96 0.28 -8.86 12.53
CA LYS A 96 1.53 -9.61 12.52
C LYS A 96 1.62 -10.51 13.74
N SER A 97 1.33 -9.99 14.94
CA SER A 97 1.31 -10.79 16.16
C SER A 97 0.32 -11.97 16.09
N ASN A 98 -0.89 -11.75 15.56
CA ASN A 98 -1.87 -12.84 15.42
C ASN A 98 -1.43 -13.90 14.39
N ILE A 99 -0.82 -13.48 13.28
CA ILE A 99 -0.31 -14.38 12.24
C ILE A 99 0.88 -15.18 12.77
N GLU A 100 1.82 -14.53 13.47
CA GLU A 100 2.96 -15.20 14.11
C GLU A 100 2.50 -16.22 15.14
N PHE A 101 1.50 -15.87 15.97
CA PHE A 101 0.88 -16.81 16.90
C PHE A 101 0.29 -18.02 16.17
N PHE A 102 -0.50 -17.81 15.11
CA PHE A 102 -1.08 -18.90 14.33
C PHE A 102 -0.02 -19.83 13.74
N LEU A 103 1.03 -19.27 13.12
CA LEU A 103 2.12 -20.04 12.51
C LEU A 103 2.88 -20.83 13.57
N SER A 104 3.12 -20.25 14.75
CA SER A 104 3.71 -20.93 15.91
C SER A 104 2.86 -22.12 16.35
N GLU A 105 1.56 -21.92 16.58
CA GLU A 105 0.66 -23.01 17.03
C GLU A 105 0.55 -24.11 15.98
N TYR A 106 0.48 -23.74 14.70
CA TYR A 106 0.46 -24.71 13.61
C TYR A 106 1.74 -25.57 13.58
N ALA A 107 2.92 -24.95 13.72
CA ALA A 107 4.19 -25.68 13.73
C ALA A 107 4.27 -26.71 14.88
N LYS A 108 3.70 -26.39 16.05
CA LYS A 108 3.66 -27.30 17.21
C LYS A 108 2.86 -28.58 16.96
N LEU A 109 1.86 -28.54 16.08
CA LEU A 109 1.04 -29.73 15.75
C LEU A 109 1.86 -30.83 15.08
N PHE A 110 2.94 -30.47 14.37
CA PHE A 110 3.78 -31.38 13.61
C PHE A 110 5.19 -31.54 14.21
N SER A 111 5.47 -30.91 15.35
CA SER A 111 6.74 -31.02 16.07
C SER A 111 6.73 -32.10 17.16
N LYS A 112 5.66 -32.89 17.26
CA LYS A 112 5.55 -34.06 18.13
C LYS A 112 5.65 -35.35 17.29
N GLU A 113 6.85 -35.67 16.86
CA GLU A 113 7.31 -37.04 16.58
C GLU A 113 8.64 -37.26 17.32
#